data_AF-A0A9E6CH47-F1
#
_entry.id   AF-A0A9E6CH47-F1
#
_cell.length_a   1.000
_cell.length_b   1.000
_cell.length_c   1.000
_cell.angle_alpha   90.00
_cell.angle_beta   90.00
_cell.angle_gamma   90.00
#
_symmetry.space_group_name_H-M   'P 1'
#
loop_
_entity.id
_entity.type
_entity.pdbx_description
1 polymer ?
#
loop_
_entity_poly.entity_id
_entity_poly.type
_entity_poly.pdbx_seq_one_letter_code
_entity_poly.pdbx_strand_id
1 'polypeptide(L)' 'MSKPDYLLIRDQLLESTRRESDPNRRVIAICRQAEEMRRRPGQDEAIKRACFHACVEAMRAGRGAVERKKE' A
#
# COMPACT_ATOMS: atom_id res chain seq x y z
N MET A 1 6.53 0.03 -23.08
CA MET A 1 5.39 0.68 -22.37
C MET A 1 5.85 1.01 -20.97
N SER A 2 5.91 2.29 -20.61
CA SER A 2 6.19 2.73 -19.23
C SER A 2 5.07 2.22 -18.31
N LYS A 3 5.42 1.67 -17.13
CA LYS A 3 4.40 1.26 -16.15
C LYS A 3 3.54 2.49 -15.79
N PRO A 4 2.21 2.33 -15.62
CA PRO A 4 1.36 3.39 -15.09
C PRO A 4 1.93 3.98 -13.80
N ASP A 5 1.93 5.30 -13.67
CA ASP A 5 2.52 6.02 -12.52
C ASP A 5 2.00 5.51 -11.17
N TYR A 6 0.72 5.11 -11.10
CA TYR A 6 0.12 4.59 -9.87
C TYR A 6 0.68 3.22 -9.43
N LEU A 7 1.21 2.40 -10.34
CA LEU A 7 1.82 1.11 -9.98
C LEU A 7 3.17 1.32 -9.28
N LEU A 8 3.96 2.29 -9.74
CA LEU A 8 5.23 2.63 -9.10
C LEU A 8 5.01 3.19 -7.69
N ILE A 9 4.03 4.09 -7.54
CA ILE A 9 3.66 4.63 -6.23
C ILE A 9 3.15 3.53 -5.31
N ARG A 10 2.33 2.60 -5.81
CA ARG A 10 1.83 1.45 -5.02
C ARG A 10 3.00 0.59 -4.51
N ASP A 11 3.91 0.20 -5.39
CA ASP A 11 5.05 -0.64 -5.02
C ASP A 11 5.93 0.07 -3.99
N GLN A 12 6.12 1.39 -4.13
CA GLN A 12 6.84 2.21 -3.16
C GLN A 12 6.14 2.25 -1.79
N LEU A 13 4.81 2.41 -1.74
CA LEU A 13 4.03 2.38 -0.49
C LEU A 13 4.08 1.02 0.21
N LEU A 14 4.05 -0.07 -0.56
CA LEU A 14 4.16 -1.41 -0.01
C LEU A 14 5.56 -1.70 0.54
N GLU A 15 6.60 -1.28 -0.17
CA GLU A 15 7.98 -1.47 0.22
C GLU A 15 8.35 -0.64 1.45
N SER A 16 7.91 0.64 1.51
CA SER A 16 8.19 1.51 2.66
C SER A 16 7.55 1.01 3.96
N THR A 17 6.46 0.25 3.85
CA THR A 17 5.70 -0.29 4.98
C THR A 17 5.95 -1.78 5.23
N ARG A 18 6.90 -2.40 4.53
CA ARG A 18 7.16 -3.86 4.60
C ARG A 18 7.53 -4.38 5.99
N ARG A 19 8.03 -3.51 6.87
CA ARG A 19 8.45 -3.86 8.23
C ARG A 19 7.28 -4.05 9.18
N GLU A 20 6.10 -3.55 8.83
CA GLU A 20 4.90 -3.72 9.63
C GLU A 20 4.25 -5.08 9.32
N SER A 21 4.27 -5.97 10.31
CA SER A 21 3.79 -7.34 10.18
C SER A 21 2.28 -7.46 10.41
N ASP A 22 1.70 -6.57 11.23
CA ASP A 22 0.26 -6.51 11.41
C ASP A 22 -0.41 -5.83 10.20
N PRO A 23 -1.35 -6.50 9.51
CA PRO A 23 -1.94 -5.97 8.29
C PRO A 23 -2.74 -4.69 8.53
N ASN A 24 -3.39 -4.53 9.70
CA ASN A 24 -4.19 -3.33 10.00
C ASN A 24 -3.28 -2.13 10.26
N ARG A 25 -2.21 -2.30 11.05
CA ARG A 25 -1.18 -1.28 11.26
C ARG A 25 -0.49 -0.91 9.95
N ARG A 26 -0.25 -1.89 9.08
CA ARG A 26 0.37 -1.64 7.78
C ARG A 26 -0.50 -0.78 6.88
N VAL A 27 -1.81 -1.01 6.86
CA VAL A 27 -2.77 -0.14 6.16
C VAL A 27 -2.70 1.31 6.67
N ILE A 28 -2.64 1.52 7.98
CA ILE A 28 -2.52 2.87 8.57
C ILE A 28 -1.20 3.53 8.12
N ALA A 29 -0.10 2.79 8.12
CA ALA A 29 1.19 3.29 7.66
C ALA A 29 1.17 3.67 6.18
N ILE A 30 0.53 2.86 5.32
CA ILE A 30 0.34 3.15 3.89
C ILE A 30 -0.44 4.44 3.70
N CYS A 31 -1.57 4.61 4.40
CA CYS A 31 -2.38 5.81 4.30
C CYS A 31 -1.62 7.08 4.72
N ARG A 32 -0.84 7.01 5.81
CA ARG A 32 0.00 8.13 6.26
C ARG A 32 1.06 8.50 5.22
N GLN A 33 1.74 7.50 4.66
CA GLN A 33 2.75 7.73 3.63
C GLN A 33 2.16 8.34 2.35
N ALA A 34 0.98 7.87 1.93
CA ALA A 34 0.28 8.42 0.77
C ALA A 34 -0.07 9.89 0.99
N GLU A 35 -0.53 10.27 2.18
CA GLU A 35 -0.84 11.66 2.52
C GLU A 35 0.38 12.58 2.47
N GLU A 36 1.56 12.09 2.89
CA GLU A 36 2.82 12.84 2.74
C GLU A 36 3.19 13.07 1.27
N MET A 37 2.93 12.09 0.40
CA MET A 37 3.18 12.20 -1.05
C MET A 37 2.22 13.18 -1.71
N ARG A 38 0.97 13.28 -1.24
CA ARG A 38 -0.05 14.22 -1.75
C ARG A 38 0.29 15.69 -1.55
N ARG A 39 1.25 16.01 -0.68
CA ARG A 39 1.79 17.37 -0.55
C ARG A 39 2.47 17.88 -1.82
N ARG A 40 2.72 17.01 -2.80
CA ARG A 40 3.23 17.37 -4.13
C ARG A 40 2.07 17.52 -5.12
N PRO A 41 1.85 18.71 -5.70
CA PRO A 41 0.75 18.93 -6.64
C PRO A 41 0.93 18.10 -7.93
N GLY A 42 -0.18 17.66 -8.53
CA GLY A 42 -0.21 17.01 -9.85
C GLY A 42 -0.34 15.48 -9.88
N GLN A 43 -0.32 14.80 -8.71
CA GLN A 43 -0.36 13.33 -8.65
C GLN A 43 -1.51 12.76 -7.80
N ASP A 44 -2.50 13.58 -7.42
CA ASP A 44 -3.51 13.22 -6.42
C ASP A 44 -4.29 11.93 -6.76
N GLU A 45 -4.78 11.80 -8.00
CA GLU A 45 -5.51 10.60 -8.43
C GLU A 45 -4.63 9.34 -8.54
N ALA A 46 -3.38 9.50 -9.02
CA ALA A 46 -2.45 8.39 -9.06
C ALA A 46 -2.12 7.88 -7.65
N ILE A 47 -1.95 8.80 -6.68
CA ILE A 47 -1.69 8.46 -5.28
C ILE A 47 -2.90 7.81 -4.62
N LYS A 48 -4.12 8.35 -4.82
CA LYS A 48 -5.35 7.73 -4.30
C LYS A 48 -5.51 6.29 -4.77
N ARG A 49 -5.35 6.07 -6.09
CA ARG A 49 -5.47 4.74 -6.69
C ARG A 49 -4.39 3.80 -6.17
N ALA A 50 -3.15 4.26 -6.10
CA ALA A 50 -2.03 3.51 -5.55
C ALA A 50 -2.25 3.10 -4.08
N CYS A 51 -2.70 4.04 -3.25
CA CYS A 51 -2.99 3.83 -1.84
C CYS A 51 -4.07 2.76 -1.64
N PHE A 52 -5.19 2.86 -2.38
CA PHE A 52 -6.25 1.86 -2.31
C PHE A 52 -5.73 0.44 -2.63
N HIS A 53 -5.01 0.27 -3.74
CA HIS A 53 -4.47 -1.03 -4.12
C HIS A 53 -3.44 -1.56 -3.12
N ALA A 54 -2.55 -0.70 -2.61
CA ALA A 54 -1.57 -1.07 -1.60
C ALA A 54 -2.25 -1.55 -0.29
N CYS A 55 -3.31 -0.87 0.15
CA CYS A 55 -4.08 -1.29 1.33
C CYS A 55 -4.75 -2.64 1.13
N VAL A 56 -5.34 -2.89 -0.05
CA VAL A 56 -5.95 -4.19 -0.38
C VAL A 56 -4.90 -5.31 -0.40
N GLU A 57 -3.72 -5.06 -0.96
CA GLU A 57 -2.61 -6.02 -1.00
C GLU A 57 -2.07 -6.32 0.41
N ALA A 58 -1.88 -5.30 1.25
CA ALA A 58 -1.47 -5.47 2.64
C ALA A 58 -2.45 -6.36 3.43
N MET A 59 -3.76 -6.15 3.25
CA MET A 59 -4.80 -6.98 3.89
C MET A 59 -4.85 -8.41 3.34
N ARG A 60 -4.60 -8.63 2.05
CA ARG A 60 -4.54 -9.97 1.45
C ARG A 60 -3.35 -10.77 1.97
N ALA A 61 -2.19 -10.15 2.11
CA ALA A 61 -1.01 -10.78 2.72
C ALA A 61 -1.29 -11.22 4.17
N GLY A 62 -2.04 -10.41 4.93
CA GLY A 62 -2.50 -10.76 6.27
C GLY A 62 -3.46 -11.96 6.30
N ARG A 63 -4.44 -12.03 5.40
CA ARG A 63 -5.38 -13.16 5.33
C ARG A 63 -4.71 -14.49 4.98
N GLY A 64 -3.80 -14.50 4.00
CA GLY A 64 -3.04 -15.71 3.66
C GLY A 64 -2.14 -16.21 4.79
N ALA A 65 -1.71 -15.33 5.71
CA ALA A 65 -0.97 -15.72 6.91
C ALA A 65 -1.86 -16.28 8.04
N VAL A 66 -3.15 -15.93 8.05
CA VAL A 66 -4.14 -16.45 9.00
C VAL A 66 -4.64 -17.84 8.58
N GLU A 67 -4.83 -18.08 7.28
CA GLU A 67 -5.26 -19.40 6.77
C GLU A 67 -4.18 -20.48 6.99
N ARG A 68 -2.90 -20.16 6.79
CA ARG A 68 -1.78 -21.09 7.05
C ARG A 68 -1.51 -21.42 8.52
N LYS A 69 -2.15 -20.72 9.47
CA LYS A 69 -2.04 -21.01 10.91
C LYS A 69 -3.12 -21.97 11.42
N LYS A 70 -4.05 -22.39 10.54
CA LYS A 70 -5.14 -23.32 10.86
C LYS A 70 -4.90 -24.75 10.36
N GLU A 71 -3.80 -25.00 9.66
CA GLU A 71 -3.30 -26.35 9.31
C GLU A 71 -2.20 -26.76 10.29
#